data_AF-A0AAV4DSW7-F1
#
_entry.id   AF-A0AAV4DSW7-F1
#
_cell.length_a   1.000
_cell.length_b   1.000
_cell.length_c   1.000
_cell.angle_alpha   90.00
_cell.angle_beta   90.00
_cell.angle_gamma   90.00
#
_symmetry.space_group_name_H-M   'P 1'
#
loop_
_entity.id
_entity.type
_entity.pdbx_description
1 polymer ?
#
loop_
_entity_poly.entity_id
_entity_poly.type
_entity_poly.pdbx_seq_one_letter_code
_entity_poly.pdbx_strand_id
1 'polypeptide(L)'
;MCKTHDRKKARSITLDSAGDNRRNKRKADIKWGTKKSQRAIGNTGFGGTIIHPYRALCDPEGSTPCCYSNHTCVAFSQAQCVCDGCYDMRRPVHAELAAWVPRDKTCQVKVRLDQKVLARDHAKEVLELVKSYIGKPNSVLVLWMGAWDGFNSKRIINLLVKPMKKLLKGQLWPHLIWVSGHSPGLLTSPREMKNPGEVLTFNLEIEKVIDSQFPILDTFFLTEKAGVMSYDGSHYGPGLNGLKAQLLFNYLNEMRIAGNFTRKT
;
A
#
# COMPACT_ATOMS: atom_id res chain seq x y z
N MET A 1 -18.87 3.35 14.00
CA MET A 1 -17.87 4.40 14.30
C MET A 1 -16.55 3.69 14.60
N CYS A 2 -15.71 3.47 13.60
CA CYS A 2 -14.37 2.92 13.83
C CYS A 2 -13.48 4.06 14.32
N LYS A 3 -13.50 4.33 15.64
CA LYS A 3 -12.69 5.39 16.23
C LYS A 3 -11.21 5.00 16.14
N THR A 4 -10.42 5.76 15.39
CA THR A 4 -8.96 5.77 15.52
C THR A 4 -8.61 6.56 16.78
N HIS A 5 -8.59 5.88 17.94
CA HIS A 5 -8.05 6.46 19.15
C HIS A 5 -6.57 6.14 19.32
N ASP A 6 -5.81 7.24 19.41
CA ASP A 6 -4.60 7.50 20.18
C ASP A 6 -3.58 6.38 20.45
N ARG A 7 -2.34 6.70 20.06
CA ARG A 7 -1.11 6.10 20.53
C ARG A 7 -0.99 6.27 22.05
N LYS A 8 -1.39 5.27 22.82
CA LYS A 8 -0.87 5.05 24.18
C LYS A 8 -0.06 3.76 24.21
N LYS A 9 1.24 3.94 24.48
CA LYS A 9 2.24 2.97 24.97
C LYS A 9 1.77 1.52 25.00
N ALA A 10 2.24 0.71 24.05
CA ALA A 10 2.29 -0.74 24.26
C ALA A 10 3.27 -1.01 25.41
N ARG A 11 2.71 -1.29 26.60
CA ARG A 11 3.43 -1.85 27.73
C ARG A 11 3.77 -3.30 27.39
N SER A 12 5.01 -3.66 27.72
CA SER A 12 5.56 -4.99 27.99
C SER A 12 4.52 -6.09 28.19
N ILE A 13 4.61 -7.14 27.37
CA ILE A 13 4.09 -8.47 27.72
C ILE A 13 5.30 -9.36 27.93
N THR A 14 5.54 -9.68 29.20
CA THR A 14 6.46 -10.72 29.66
C THR A 14 5.79 -12.07 29.37
N LEU A 15 6.50 -12.97 28.71
CA LEU A 15 6.16 -14.40 28.73
C LEU A 15 7.33 -15.14 29.38
N ASP A 16 7.10 -15.54 30.63
CA ASP A 16 7.90 -16.53 31.32
C ASP A 16 7.81 -17.86 30.60
N SER A 17 8.96 -18.46 30.33
CA SER A 17 9.09 -19.91 30.20
C SER A 17 10.36 -20.34 30.92
N ALA A 18 10.16 -20.88 32.13
CA ALA A 18 11.13 -21.67 32.85
C ALA A 18 11.29 -23.03 32.15
N GLY A 19 12.54 -23.49 31.96
CA GLY A 19 12.81 -24.78 31.29
C GLY A 19 14.28 -25.03 30.94
N ASP A 20 15.12 -25.13 31.97
CA ASP A 20 16.31 -25.99 32.15
C ASP A 20 17.38 -26.22 31.04
N ASN A 21 18.57 -25.69 31.34
CA ASN A 21 19.94 -26.23 31.29
C ASN A 21 20.68 -26.77 30.04
N ARG A 22 21.91 -26.24 29.95
CA ARG A 22 23.18 -26.80 29.44
C ARG A 22 23.37 -26.92 27.92
N ARG A 23 24.11 -25.96 27.35
CA ARG A 23 25.40 -26.24 26.65
C ARG A 23 26.21 -24.98 26.33
N ASN A 24 27.41 -24.95 26.89
CA ASN A 24 28.65 -24.33 26.43
C ASN A 24 28.65 -22.89 25.90
N LYS A 25 29.12 -22.01 26.80
CA LYS A 25 29.92 -20.83 26.49
C LYS A 25 31.06 -21.20 25.53
N ARG A 26 30.96 -20.79 24.27
CA ARG A 26 32.11 -20.30 23.50
C ARG A 26 31.77 -18.88 23.09
N LYS A 27 32.30 -17.91 23.84
CA LYS A 27 32.48 -16.55 23.33
C LYS A 27 33.52 -16.66 22.22
N ALA A 28 33.06 -16.89 20.99
CA ALA A 28 33.88 -16.62 19.83
C ALA A 28 33.89 -15.11 19.69
N ASP A 29 34.99 -14.48 20.13
CA ASP A 29 35.35 -13.14 19.68
C ASP A 29 35.58 -13.21 18.17
N ILE A 30 34.51 -13.07 17.41
CA ILE A 30 34.57 -12.89 15.96
C ILE A 30 35.09 -11.46 15.76
N LYS A 31 36.41 -11.34 15.60
CA LYS A 31 37.05 -10.13 15.09
C LYS A 31 36.51 -9.88 13.68
N TRP A 32 35.55 -8.96 13.56
CA TRP A 32 34.99 -8.50 12.30
C TRP A 32 36.07 -7.75 11.52
N GLY A 33 36.64 -8.44 10.52
CA GLY A 33 37.63 -7.89 9.61
C GLY A 33 37.04 -6.77 8.75
N THR A 34 37.76 -5.65 8.72
CA THR A 34 37.52 -4.43 7.94
C THR A 34 37.70 -4.62 6.42
N LYS A 35 36.87 -5.46 5.78
CA LYS A 35 36.84 -5.56 4.31
C LYS A 35 35.42 -5.60 3.78
N LYS A 36 34.97 -4.46 3.24
CA LYS A 36 34.03 -4.12 2.13
C LYS A 36 33.23 -5.19 1.35
N SER A 37 33.18 -6.47 1.72
CA SER A 37 32.70 -7.55 0.84
C SER A 37 32.06 -8.75 1.53
N GLN A 38 31.56 -8.63 2.77
CA GLN A 38 30.64 -9.65 3.31
C GLN A 38 29.21 -9.41 2.80
N ARG A 39 29.14 -9.55 1.47
CA ARG A 39 28.07 -9.88 0.52
C ARG A 39 26.65 -9.52 0.96
N ALA A 40 26.21 -8.35 0.48
CA ALA A 40 24.81 -8.04 0.29
C ALA A 40 24.10 -9.16 -0.47
N ILE A 41 22.83 -9.40 -0.16
CA ILE A 41 21.98 -10.37 -0.86
C ILE A 41 21.08 -9.54 -1.74
N GLY A 42 21.63 -9.17 -2.90
CA GLY A 42 20.95 -8.32 -3.86
C GLY A 42 21.20 -6.83 -3.67
N ASN A 43 20.73 -6.09 -4.66
CA ASN A 43 20.90 -4.66 -4.85
C ASN A 43 19.52 -4.08 -5.18
N THR A 44 19.12 -3.00 -4.51
CA THR A 44 17.86 -2.28 -4.76
C THR A 44 18.16 -0.82 -5.10
N GLY A 45 17.56 -0.31 -6.17
CA GLY A 45 17.68 1.10 -6.56
C GLY A 45 16.65 1.98 -5.85
N PHE A 46 17.10 3.09 -5.27
CA PHE A 46 16.22 4.13 -4.73
C PHE A 46 16.26 5.36 -5.65
N GLY A 47 15.09 5.84 -6.08
CA GLY A 47 14.96 7.13 -6.77
C GLY A 47 15.73 7.25 -8.09
N GLY A 48 16.04 6.12 -8.76
CA GLY A 48 16.66 6.12 -10.09
C GLY A 48 18.17 6.28 -10.16
N THR A 49 18.89 6.49 -9.03
CA THR A 49 20.34 6.81 -9.11
C THR A 49 21.21 6.11 -8.07
N ILE A 50 20.68 5.71 -6.91
CA ILE A 50 21.51 5.08 -5.86
C ILE A 50 21.06 3.65 -5.63
N ILE A 51 21.93 2.71 -5.98
CA ILE A 51 21.76 1.30 -5.69
C ILE A 51 22.28 1.05 -4.27
N HIS A 52 21.35 0.80 -3.35
CA HIS A 52 21.69 0.35 -2.01
C HIS A 52 21.75 -1.18 -1.99
N PRO A 53 22.84 -1.77 -1.47
CA PRO A 53 22.84 -3.18 -1.13
C PRO A 53 21.78 -3.45 -0.06
N TYR A 54 21.11 -4.59 -0.11
CA TYR A 54 20.24 -5.03 0.98
C TYR A 54 20.61 -6.45 1.43
N ARG A 55 20.16 -6.83 2.62
CA ARG A 55 20.20 -8.23 3.06
C ARG A 55 18.78 -8.78 3.02
N ALA A 56 18.60 -9.86 2.28
CA ALA A 56 17.34 -10.60 2.28
C ALA A 56 17.03 -11.08 3.70
N LEU A 57 15.75 -11.05 4.06
CA LEU A 57 15.24 -11.51 5.34
C LEU A 57 14.67 -12.91 5.19
N CYS A 58 14.84 -13.72 6.23
CA CYS A 58 14.17 -15.00 6.34
C CYS A 58 12.96 -14.84 7.27
N ASP A 59 13.19 -14.87 8.58
CA ASP A 59 12.16 -14.65 9.60
C ASP A 59 12.57 -13.49 10.52
N PRO A 60 12.12 -12.26 10.25
CA PRO A 60 12.58 -11.04 10.94
C PRO A 60 12.55 -11.12 12.47
N GLU A 61 11.59 -11.87 13.03
CA GLU A 61 11.36 -12.05 14.46
C GLU A 61 11.68 -13.48 14.94
N GLY A 62 12.16 -14.34 14.05
CA GLY A 62 12.44 -15.75 14.34
C GLY A 62 13.86 -16.03 14.79
N SER A 63 14.14 -17.33 14.98
CA SER A 63 15.47 -17.81 15.38
C SER A 63 16.53 -17.69 14.28
N THR A 64 16.14 -17.42 13.03
CA THR A 64 17.05 -17.26 11.89
C THR A 64 16.69 -16.03 11.04
N PRO A 65 16.93 -14.81 11.54
CA PRO A 65 16.37 -13.61 10.92
C PRO A 65 17.08 -13.14 9.67
N CYS A 66 18.39 -13.41 9.53
CA CYS A 66 19.13 -12.97 8.37
C CYS A 66 19.28 -14.11 7.35
N CYS A 67 19.18 -13.78 6.07
CA CYS A 67 19.74 -14.62 5.01
C CYS A 67 21.25 -14.34 4.89
N TYR A 68 22.05 -15.36 4.56
CA TYR A 68 23.50 -15.26 4.37
C TYR A 68 23.91 -15.51 2.91
N SER A 69 25.20 -15.30 2.60
CA SER A 69 25.73 -15.25 1.22
C SER A 69 25.54 -16.51 0.35
N ASN A 70 25.14 -17.61 0.95
CA ASN A 70 24.78 -18.89 0.33
C ASN A 70 23.26 -19.14 0.31
N HIS A 71 22.45 -18.08 0.46
CA HIS A 71 21.00 -18.12 0.54
C HIS A 71 20.43 -18.92 1.72
N THR A 72 21.24 -19.17 2.76
CA THR A 72 20.76 -19.87 3.97
C THR A 72 20.37 -18.89 5.06
N CYS A 73 19.26 -19.20 5.75
CA CYS A 73 18.84 -18.49 6.95
C CYS A 73 19.75 -18.85 8.12
N VAL A 74 20.29 -17.84 8.81
CA VAL A 74 21.27 -18.02 9.89
C VAL A 74 20.78 -17.44 11.20
N ALA A 75 21.15 -18.10 12.30
CA ALA A 75 20.80 -17.72 13.66
C ALA A 75 21.70 -16.59 14.17
N PHE A 76 21.45 -15.39 13.69
CA PHE A 76 22.12 -14.15 14.11
C PHE A 76 21.17 -13.27 14.91
N SER A 77 21.72 -12.39 15.75
CA SER A 77 20.92 -11.35 16.38
C SER A 77 20.44 -10.34 15.34
N GLN A 78 19.33 -9.65 15.62
CA GLN A 78 18.82 -8.61 14.73
C GLN A 78 19.86 -7.51 14.46
N ALA A 79 20.69 -7.15 15.43
CA ALA A 79 21.76 -6.17 15.24
C ALA A 79 22.82 -6.65 14.22
N GLN A 80 23.09 -7.96 14.19
CA GLN A 80 24.04 -8.57 13.24
C GLN A 80 23.48 -8.68 11.81
N CYS A 81 22.17 -8.52 11.61
CA CYS A 81 21.57 -8.41 10.27
C CYS A 81 21.74 -7.00 9.67
N VAL A 82 22.09 -5.98 10.46
CA VAL A 82 22.30 -4.62 9.96
C VAL A 82 23.67 -4.54 9.30
N CYS A 83 23.75 -3.95 8.11
CA CYS A 83 25.02 -3.53 7.52
C CYS A 83 25.04 -2.03 7.25
N ASP A 84 26.23 -1.44 7.39
CA ASP A 84 26.44 -0.02 7.15
C ASP A 84 26.23 0.33 5.66
N GLY A 85 25.46 1.39 5.39
CA GLY A 85 25.05 1.79 4.04
C GLY A 85 24.03 0.88 3.34
N CYS A 86 23.60 -0.22 3.98
CA CYS A 86 22.61 -1.13 3.41
C CYS A 86 21.18 -0.69 3.69
N TYR A 87 20.28 -1.05 2.79
CA TYR A 87 18.85 -0.97 3.05
C TYR A 87 18.41 -2.09 4.00
N ASP A 88 17.82 -1.71 5.14
CA ASP A 88 17.27 -2.64 6.12
C ASP A 88 15.80 -2.93 5.80
N MET A 89 15.56 -4.07 5.17
CA MET A 89 14.24 -4.54 4.77
C MET A 89 13.28 -4.77 5.95
N ARG A 90 13.72 -4.71 7.22
CA ARG A 90 12.82 -4.88 8.39
C ARG A 90 12.14 -3.58 8.81
N ARG A 91 12.66 -2.44 8.34
CA ARG A 91 12.11 -1.13 8.64
C ARG A 91 10.71 -0.94 8.03
N PRO A 92 10.48 -1.27 6.73
CA PRO A 92 9.14 -1.22 6.18
C PRO A 92 8.30 -2.44 6.60
N VAL A 93 6.99 -2.23 6.66
CA VAL A 93 6.01 -3.30 6.74
C VAL A 93 5.74 -3.79 5.32
N HIS A 94 6.20 -4.99 4.98
CA HIS A 94 5.90 -5.62 3.68
C HIS A 94 4.44 -6.05 3.66
N ALA A 95 3.67 -5.50 2.72
CA ALA A 95 2.23 -5.73 2.69
C ALA A 95 1.86 -7.19 2.46
N GLU A 96 2.70 -7.92 1.73
CA GLU A 96 2.55 -9.33 1.39
C GLU A 96 2.87 -10.26 2.57
N LEU A 97 3.71 -9.81 3.52
CA LEU A 97 4.19 -10.62 4.64
C LEU A 97 3.47 -10.30 5.95
N ALA A 98 2.74 -9.18 6.02
CA ALA A 98 2.04 -8.75 7.22
C ALA A 98 0.62 -9.36 7.33
N ALA A 99 0.20 -9.63 8.56
CA ALA A 99 -1.18 -9.97 8.87
C ALA A 99 -1.99 -8.69 9.14
N TRP A 100 -3.07 -8.49 8.37
CA TRP A 100 -3.91 -7.30 8.44
C TRP A 100 -5.24 -7.66 9.10
N VAL A 101 -5.31 -7.50 10.42
CA VAL A 101 -6.49 -7.85 11.22
C VAL A 101 -7.20 -6.57 11.69
N PRO A 102 -8.43 -6.29 11.21
CA PRO A 102 -9.25 -5.23 11.78
C PRO A 102 -9.51 -5.53 13.25
N ARG A 103 -9.16 -4.58 14.14
CA ARG A 103 -9.43 -4.75 15.58
C ARG A 103 -10.92 -4.68 15.91
N ASP A 104 -11.69 -4.01 15.08
CA ASP A 104 -13.13 -3.86 15.24
C ASP A 104 -13.88 -4.98 14.51
N LYS A 105 -14.57 -5.83 15.26
CA LYS A 105 -15.33 -6.98 14.72
C LYS A 105 -16.57 -6.55 13.93
N THR A 106 -16.99 -5.28 14.03
CA THR A 106 -18.13 -4.73 13.28
C THR A 106 -17.77 -4.33 11.85
N CYS A 107 -16.49 -4.41 11.47
CA CYS A 107 -15.98 -4.25 10.11
C CYS A 107 -16.35 -5.45 9.22
N GLN A 108 -17.64 -5.69 8.98
CA GLN A 108 -18.13 -6.72 8.06
C GLN A 108 -19.23 -6.13 7.18
N VAL A 109 -18.82 -5.55 6.04
CA VAL A 109 -19.78 -5.02 5.06
C VAL A 109 -19.94 -6.02 3.93
N LYS A 110 -21.20 -6.40 3.65
CA LYS A 110 -21.56 -7.18 2.47
C LYS A 110 -21.97 -6.23 1.35
N VAL A 111 -21.22 -6.23 0.27
CA VAL A 111 -21.55 -5.52 -0.97
C VAL A 111 -21.71 -6.51 -2.12
N ARG A 112 -22.60 -6.19 -3.06
CA ARG A 112 -22.60 -6.83 -4.37
C ARG A 112 -21.61 -6.08 -5.25
N LEU A 113 -20.59 -6.80 -5.73
CA LEU A 113 -19.57 -6.25 -6.61
C LEU A 113 -19.82 -6.75 -8.03
N ASP A 114 -20.05 -5.82 -8.94
CA ASP A 114 -20.00 -6.09 -10.38
C ASP A 114 -18.63 -5.62 -10.89
N GLN A 115 -17.68 -6.56 -11.06
CA GLN A 115 -16.34 -6.26 -11.53
C GLN A 115 -16.28 -6.42 -13.05
N LYS A 116 -15.85 -5.37 -13.75
CA LYS A 116 -15.50 -5.42 -15.17
C LYS A 116 -14.01 -5.14 -15.31
N VAL A 117 -13.27 -6.08 -15.88
CA VAL A 117 -11.86 -5.89 -16.23
C VAL A 117 -11.81 -5.25 -17.62
N LEU A 118 -11.13 -4.11 -17.72
CA LEU A 118 -10.85 -3.43 -18.99
C LEU A 118 -9.37 -3.68 -19.35
N ALA A 119 -9.00 -3.71 -20.63
CA ALA A 119 -7.63 -4.02 -21.09
C ALA A 119 -6.63 -2.84 -20.86
N ARG A 120 -5.72 -2.47 -21.80
CA ARG A 120 -4.91 -1.23 -21.75
C ARG A 120 -5.46 -0.10 -22.66
N ASP A 121 -5.37 1.17 -22.21
CA ASP A 121 -5.83 2.42 -22.88
C ASP A 121 -7.36 2.72 -22.87
N HIS A 122 -7.99 2.72 -21.69
CA HIS A 122 -9.46 2.64 -21.56
C HIS A 122 -10.22 3.90 -21.15
N ALA A 123 -9.65 5.10 -21.24
CA ALA A 123 -10.38 6.30 -20.86
C ALA A 123 -11.78 6.38 -21.51
N LYS A 124 -11.91 5.98 -22.78
CA LYS A 124 -13.19 5.86 -23.48
C LYS A 124 -14.14 4.83 -22.86
N GLU A 125 -13.67 3.62 -22.60
CA GLU A 125 -14.50 2.55 -22.02
C GLU A 125 -14.94 2.85 -20.59
N VAL A 126 -14.08 3.49 -19.80
CA VAL A 126 -14.45 3.98 -18.47
C VAL A 126 -15.54 5.03 -18.58
N LEU A 127 -15.45 5.96 -19.53
CA LEU A 127 -16.50 6.96 -19.76
C LEU A 127 -17.82 6.33 -20.21
N GLU A 128 -17.79 5.32 -21.10
CA GLU A 128 -19.00 4.58 -21.48
C GLU A 128 -19.60 3.81 -20.30
N LEU A 129 -18.77 3.22 -19.44
CA LEU A 129 -19.23 2.61 -18.20
C LEU A 129 -19.90 3.65 -17.30
N VAL A 130 -19.27 4.82 -17.07
CA VAL A 130 -19.85 5.90 -16.27
C VAL A 130 -21.21 6.31 -16.82
N LYS A 131 -21.32 6.54 -18.14
CA LYS A 131 -22.59 6.89 -18.80
C LYS A 131 -23.67 5.84 -18.54
N SER A 132 -23.32 4.55 -18.61
CA SER A 132 -24.27 3.46 -18.40
C SER A 132 -24.84 3.38 -16.98
N TYR A 133 -24.25 4.08 -16.01
CA TYR A 133 -24.73 4.16 -14.62
C TYR A 133 -25.45 5.48 -14.29
N ILE A 134 -25.47 6.46 -15.20
CA ILE A 134 -26.19 7.72 -14.97
C ILE A 134 -27.67 7.45 -14.70
N GLY A 135 -28.18 8.03 -13.62
CA GLY A 135 -29.58 7.88 -13.20
C GLY A 135 -29.93 6.54 -12.56
N LYS A 136 -29.00 5.57 -12.49
CA LYS A 136 -29.25 4.31 -11.76
C LYS A 136 -29.16 4.58 -10.26
N PRO A 137 -30.27 4.47 -9.50
CA PRO A 137 -30.24 4.76 -8.07
C PRO A 137 -29.33 3.77 -7.33
N ASN A 138 -28.77 4.20 -6.19
CA ASN A 138 -27.95 3.38 -5.31
C ASN A 138 -26.66 2.83 -5.96
N SER A 139 -26.16 3.48 -7.02
CA SER A 139 -24.92 3.08 -7.68
C SER A 139 -23.71 3.92 -7.26
N VAL A 140 -22.63 3.26 -6.87
CA VAL A 140 -21.34 3.91 -6.59
C VAL A 140 -20.30 3.43 -7.59
N LEU A 141 -19.57 4.37 -8.17
CA LEU A 141 -18.41 4.10 -9.01
C LEU A 141 -17.14 4.42 -8.21
N VAL A 142 -16.27 3.42 -8.07
CA VAL A 142 -14.96 3.57 -7.42
C VAL A 142 -13.90 3.44 -8.50
N LEU A 143 -13.14 4.50 -8.75
CA LEU A 143 -12.25 4.59 -9.91
C LEU A 143 -10.81 4.92 -9.50
N TRP A 144 -9.88 4.22 -10.13
CA TRP A 144 -8.45 4.48 -10.09
C TRP A 144 -7.88 4.34 -11.51
N MET A 145 -6.98 5.24 -11.90
CA MET A 145 -6.25 5.13 -13.17
C MET A 145 -4.93 5.92 -13.07
N GLY A 146 -3.89 5.48 -13.79
CA GLY A 146 -2.64 6.23 -13.90
C GLY A 146 -1.38 5.39 -14.01
N ALA A 147 -1.31 4.21 -13.39
CA ALA A 147 -0.08 3.41 -13.38
C ALA A 147 0.38 3.03 -14.80
N TRP A 148 -0.53 2.50 -15.62
CA TRP A 148 -0.23 2.13 -17.01
C TRP A 148 -0.01 3.33 -17.94
N ASP A 149 -0.43 4.53 -17.53
CA ASP A 149 -0.20 5.79 -18.24
C ASP A 149 1.08 6.49 -17.76
N GLY A 150 1.92 5.80 -16.99
CA GLY A 150 3.16 6.33 -16.43
C GLY A 150 2.94 7.50 -15.47
N PHE A 151 1.78 7.56 -14.81
CA PHE A 151 1.33 8.66 -13.96
C PHE A 151 1.32 10.01 -14.70
N ASN A 152 0.97 10.02 -15.99
CA ASN A 152 0.81 11.24 -16.76
C ASN A 152 -0.52 11.93 -16.42
N SER A 153 -0.50 12.84 -15.45
CA SER A 153 -1.67 13.58 -14.97
C SER A 153 -2.39 14.32 -16.10
N LYS A 154 -1.67 15.03 -16.97
CA LYS A 154 -2.25 15.77 -18.10
C LYS A 154 -3.08 14.87 -19.01
N ARG A 155 -2.57 13.67 -19.32
CA ARG A 155 -3.29 12.66 -20.11
C ARG A 155 -4.55 12.20 -19.40
N ILE A 156 -4.44 11.75 -18.15
CA ILE A 156 -5.60 11.26 -17.36
C ILE A 156 -6.66 12.35 -17.16
N ILE A 157 -6.23 13.57 -16.86
CA ILE A 157 -7.11 14.73 -16.66
C ILE A 157 -7.93 15.01 -17.92
N ASN A 158 -7.27 15.06 -19.07
CA ASN A 158 -7.92 15.46 -20.31
C ASN A 158 -8.76 14.33 -20.93
N LEU A 159 -8.29 13.08 -20.84
CA LEU A 159 -8.97 11.94 -21.45
C LEU A 159 -10.09 11.36 -20.58
N LEU A 160 -9.96 11.45 -19.25
CA LEU A 160 -10.91 10.82 -18.33
C LEU A 160 -11.55 11.83 -17.36
N VAL A 161 -10.76 12.50 -16.53
CA VAL A 161 -11.30 13.24 -15.36
C VAL A 161 -12.23 14.37 -15.80
N LYS A 162 -11.80 15.24 -16.73
CA LYS A 162 -12.62 16.35 -17.22
C LYS A 162 -13.89 15.88 -17.94
N PRO A 163 -13.83 14.95 -18.92
CA PRO A 163 -15.04 14.41 -19.54
C PRO A 163 -16.00 13.77 -18.53
N MET A 164 -15.47 13.01 -17.57
CA MET A 164 -16.26 12.38 -16.50
C MET A 164 -16.95 13.41 -15.60
N LYS A 165 -16.23 14.46 -15.16
CA LYS A 165 -16.82 15.57 -14.40
C LYS A 165 -17.95 16.25 -15.15
N LYS A 166 -17.79 16.45 -16.46
CA LYS A 166 -18.84 17.02 -17.32
C LYS A 166 -20.07 16.11 -17.39
N LEU A 167 -19.88 14.80 -17.55
CA LEU A 167 -20.97 13.82 -17.60
C LEU A 167 -21.76 13.74 -16.29
N LEU A 168 -21.08 13.83 -15.15
CA LEU A 168 -21.69 13.72 -13.83
C LEU A 168 -22.22 15.05 -13.28
N LYS A 169 -22.02 16.17 -13.98
CA LYS A 169 -22.50 17.48 -13.52
C LYS A 169 -24.03 17.49 -13.42
N GLY A 170 -24.55 17.77 -12.21
CA GLY A 170 -25.97 17.81 -11.93
C GLY A 170 -26.64 16.44 -11.81
N GLN A 171 -25.87 15.35 -11.92
CA GLN A 171 -26.40 14.01 -11.75
C GLN A 171 -26.39 13.64 -10.27
N LEU A 172 -27.51 13.10 -9.78
CA LEU A 172 -27.58 12.56 -8.42
C LEU A 172 -26.85 11.21 -8.33
N TRP A 173 -26.92 10.43 -9.40
CA TRP A 173 -26.31 9.11 -9.50
C TRP A 173 -25.58 8.94 -10.83
N PRO A 174 -24.44 8.23 -10.86
CA PRO A 174 -23.79 7.55 -9.74
C PRO A 174 -23.02 8.49 -8.80
N HIS A 175 -22.80 8.09 -7.54
CA HIS A 175 -21.75 8.71 -6.73
C HIS A 175 -20.39 8.20 -7.17
N LEU A 176 -19.42 9.09 -7.31
CA LEU A 176 -18.05 8.75 -7.66
C LEU A 176 -17.15 8.85 -6.43
N ILE A 177 -16.27 7.85 -6.26
CA ILE A 177 -15.14 7.90 -5.34
C ILE A 177 -13.88 7.72 -6.16
N TRP A 178 -12.98 8.69 -6.10
CA TRP A 178 -11.67 8.57 -6.71
C TRP A 178 -10.72 7.88 -5.73
N VAL A 179 -9.89 6.98 -6.22
CA VAL A 179 -8.85 6.34 -5.41
C VAL A 179 -7.51 6.94 -5.83
N SER A 180 -6.69 7.40 -4.89
CA SER A 180 -5.34 7.86 -5.20
C SER A 180 -4.41 6.69 -5.52
N GLY A 181 -3.36 6.91 -6.31
CA GLY A 181 -2.29 5.92 -6.49
C GLY A 181 -1.54 5.68 -5.18
N HIS A 182 -1.29 4.43 -4.83
CA HIS A 182 -0.50 4.08 -3.65
C HIS A 182 1.00 4.34 -3.86
N SER A 183 1.78 4.41 -2.79
CA SER A 183 3.24 4.55 -2.89
C SER A 183 3.86 3.30 -3.53
N PRO A 184 4.78 3.44 -4.49
CA PRO A 184 5.46 2.32 -5.11
C PRO A 184 6.47 1.69 -4.14
N GLY A 185 6.76 0.41 -4.35
CA GLY A 185 7.76 -0.34 -3.58
C GLY A 185 9.15 -0.38 -4.25
N LEU A 186 10.02 -1.26 -3.75
CA LEU A 186 11.45 -1.25 -4.09
C LEU A 186 11.79 -1.90 -5.43
N LEU A 187 11.09 -2.97 -5.78
CA LEU A 187 11.48 -3.84 -6.89
C LEU A 187 10.76 -3.49 -8.20
N THR A 188 10.26 -2.26 -8.34
CA THR A 188 9.62 -1.83 -9.59
C THR A 188 10.57 -2.07 -10.76
N SER A 189 10.02 -2.56 -11.87
CA SER A 189 10.77 -2.70 -13.12
C SER A 189 11.42 -1.36 -13.50
N PRO A 190 12.65 -1.30 -14.01
CA PRO A 190 13.28 -0.05 -14.45
C PRO A 190 12.45 0.75 -15.48
N ARG A 191 11.53 0.09 -16.19
CA ARG A 191 10.60 0.72 -17.14
C ARG A 191 9.39 1.39 -16.48
N GLU A 192 9.06 0.97 -15.27
CA GLU A 192 7.89 1.40 -14.48
C GLU A 192 8.31 2.05 -13.15
N MET A 193 9.63 2.19 -12.92
CA MET A 193 10.24 2.83 -11.76
C MET A 193 9.76 4.26 -11.66
N LYS A 194 8.72 4.44 -10.86
CA LYS A 194 8.26 5.74 -10.41
C LYS A 194 8.65 5.89 -8.96
N ASN A 195 9.26 7.02 -8.64
CA ASN A 195 9.55 7.31 -7.25
C ASN A 195 8.25 7.79 -6.56
N PRO A 196 8.16 7.64 -5.22
CA PRO A 196 6.99 8.10 -4.47
C PRO A 196 6.61 9.57 -4.74
N GLY A 197 7.59 10.44 -5.05
CA GLY A 197 7.36 11.85 -5.38
C GLY A 197 6.61 12.06 -6.69
N GLU A 198 6.87 11.25 -7.72
CA GLU A 198 6.14 11.30 -8.99
C GLU A 198 4.68 10.89 -8.80
N VAL A 199 4.43 9.80 -8.05
CA VAL A 199 3.08 9.34 -7.73
C VAL A 199 2.33 10.37 -6.88
N LEU A 200 2.99 10.96 -5.89
CA LEU A 200 2.42 12.04 -5.08
C LEU A 200 2.07 13.26 -5.94
N THR A 201 2.96 13.67 -6.85
CA THR A 201 2.72 14.79 -7.77
C THR A 201 1.50 14.53 -8.63
N PHE A 202 1.41 13.33 -9.23
CA PHE A 202 0.25 12.91 -9.99
C PHE A 202 -1.04 12.99 -9.15
N ASN A 203 -1.04 12.42 -7.94
CA ASN A 203 -2.20 12.42 -7.06
C ASN A 203 -2.68 13.85 -6.75
N LEU A 204 -1.76 14.75 -6.40
CA LEU A 204 -2.06 16.15 -6.12
C LEU A 204 -2.61 16.90 -7.35
N GLU A 205 -2.10 16.60 -8.55
CA GLU A 205 -2.60 17.19 -9.79
C GLU A 205 -4.01 16.70 -10.15
N ILE A 206 -4.31 15.42 -9.92
CA ILE A 206 -5.67 14.89 -10.08
C ILE A 206 -6.61 15.52 -9.04
N GLU A 207 -6.21 15.57 -7.77
CA GLU A 207 -6.98 16.13 -6.67
C GLU A 207 -7.38 17.59 -6.94
N LYS A 208 -6.47 18.42 -7.45
CA LYS A 208 -6.78 19.81 -7.86
C LYS A 208 -7.91 19.90 -8.88
N VAL A 209 -8.03 18.91 -9.78
CA VAL A 209 -9.06 18.91 -10.82
C VAL A 209 -10.35 18.28 -10.32
N ILE A 210 -10.27 17.24 -9.49
CA ILE A 210 -11.43 16.58 -8.91
C ILE A 210 -12.13 17.49 -7.90
N ASP A 211 -11.35 18.18 -7.06
CA ASP A 211 -11.81 19.09 -6.00
C ASP A 211 -12.81 18.39 -5.05
N SER A 212 -13.55 19.14 -4.24
CA SER A 212 -14.62 18.69 -3.35
C SER A 212 -15.79 17.96 -4.02
N GLN A 213 -15.82 17.86 -5.37
CA GLN A 213 -16.93 17.20 -6.07
C GLN A 213 -16.97 15.69 -5.82
N PHE A 214 -15.81 15.05 -5.70
CA PHE A 214 -15.73 13.61 -5.46
C PHE A 214 -14.84 13.30 -4.24
N PRO A 215 -15.31 12.50 -3.28
CA PRO A 215 -14.47 11.96 -2.22
C PRO A 215 -13.26 11.21 -2.78
N ILE A 216 -12.12 11.37 -2.12
CA ILE A 216 -10.88 10.67 -2.45
C ILE A 216 -10.60 9.62 -1.37
N LEU A 217 -10.53 8.35 -1.78
CA LEU A 217 -9.93 7.30 -0.97
C LEU A 217 -8.41 7.40 -1.13
N ASP A 218 -7.76 8.04 -0.16
CA ASP A 218 -6.32 8.25 -0.21
C ASP A 218 -5.54 7.00 0.23
N THR A 219 -4.99 6.29 -0.74
CA THR A 219 -4.16 5.10 -0.52
C THR A 219 -2.66 5.41 -0.48
N PHE A 220 -2.25 6.60 -0.91
CA PHE A 220 -0.85 7.02 -0.90
C PHE A 220 -0.35 7.18 0.54
N PHE A 221 -1.04 7.99 1.35
CA PHE A 221 -0.60 8.17 2.74
C PHE A 221 -0.82 6.90 3.59
N LEU A 222 -1.79 6.06 3.24
CA LEU A 222 -1.96 4.75 3.88
C LEU A 222 -0.73 3.85 3.70
N THR A 223 0.02 4.04 2.61
CA THR A 223 1.23 3.25 2.31
C THR A 223 2.48 3.97 2.75
N GLU A 224 2.72 5.18 2.23
CA GLU A 224 3.94 5.95 2.48
C GLU A 224 4.15 6.29 3.97
N LYS A 225 3.17 6.93 4.62
CA LYS A 225 3.33 7.38 6.01
C LYS A 225 3.31 6.24 7.03
N ALA A 226 2.65 5.13 6.68
CA ALA A 226 2.62 3.95 7.52
C ALA A 226 3.90 3.10 7.34
N GLY A 227 4.79 3.46 6.41
CA GLY A 227 5.97 2.67 6.08
C GLY A 227 5.61 1.31 5.48
N VAL A 228 4.46 1.21 4.82
CA VAL A 228 3.97 -0.02 4.20
C VAL A 228 4.40 -0.02 2.75
N MET A 229 4.97 -1.14 2.33
CA MET A 229 5.68 -1.23 1.07
C MET A 229 5.21 -2.44 0.28
N SER A 230 5.10 -2.24 -1.03
CA SER A 230 4.92 -3.32 -2.01
C SER A 230 6.25 -4.03 -2.25
N TYR A 231 6.23 -5.36 -2.26
CA TYR A 231 7.44 -6.12 -2.59
C TYR A 231 7.87 -5.96 -4.05
N ASP A 232 6.96 -6.17 -5.00
CA ASP A 232 7.24 -6.09 -6.45
C ASP A 232 7.29 -4.66 -7.00
N GLY A 233 6.97 -3.68 -6.14
CA GLY A 233 7.00 -2.27 -6.48
C GLY A 233 5.67 -1.69 -6.95
N SER A 234 4.74 -2.51 -7.42
CA SER A 234 3.54 -2.06 -8.15
C SER A 234 2.25 -2.61 -7.56
N HIS A 235 2.29 -3.78 -6.92
CA HIS A 235 1.13 -4.46 -6.38
C HIS A 235 1.25 -4.61 -4.87
N TYR A 236 0.13 -4.48 -4.19
CA TYR A 236 0.05 -4.74 -2.75
C TYR A 236 -0.65 -6.07 -2.53
N GLY A 237 -0.16 -6.84 -1.56
CA GLY A 237 -0.76 -8.10 -1.15
C GLY A 237 -2.24 -8.01 -0.71
N PRO A 238 -2.91 -9.17 -0.59
CA PRO A 238 -4.35 -9.25 -0.30
C PRO A 238 -4.73 -8.60 1.03
N GLY A 239 -3.85 -8.61 2.03
CA GLY A 239 -4.16 -8.04 3.34
C GLY A 239 -4.32 -6.52 3.31
N LEU A 240 -3.39 -5.78 2.70
CA LEU A 240 -3.54 -4.33 2.57
C LEU A 240 -4.70 -3.97 1.63
N ASN A 241 -4.91 -4.71 0.55
CA ASN A 241 -6.06 -4.48 -0.32
C ASN A 241 -7.39 -4.75 0.41
N GLY A 242 -7.43 -5.73 1.31
CA GLY A 242 -8.55 -5.96 2.22
C GLY A 242 -8.79 -4.76 3.15
N LEU A 243 -7.73 -4.16 3.71
CA LEU A 243 -7.85 -2.94 4.51
C LEU A 243 -8.40 -1.76 3.67
N LYS A 244 -7.89 -1.55 2.44
CA LYS A 244 -8.40 -0.51 1.53
C LYS A 244 -9.90 -0.71 1.23
N ALA A 245 -10.30 -1.94 0.94
CA ALA A 245 -11.70 -2.29 0.72
C ALA A 245 -12.55 -2.03 1.98
N GLN A 246 -12.05 -2.39 3.17
CA GLN A 246 -12.75 -2.15 4.42
C GLN A 246 -12.96 -0.66 4.70
N LEU A 247 -11.94 0.17 4.47
CA LEU A 247 -12.05 1.63 4.62
C LEU A 247 -13.11 2.21 3.68
N LEU A 248 -13.11 1.77 2.41
CA LEU A 248 -14.13 2.13 1.44
C LEU A 248 -15.53 1.73 1.92
N PHE A 249 -15.71 0.50 2.38
CA PHE A 249 -17.03 0.03 2.82
C PHE A 249 -17.53 0.73 4.08
N ASN A 250 -16.64 1.05 5.01
CA ASN A 250 -16.98 1.84 6.19
C ASN A 250 -17.49 3.23 5.77
N TYR A 251 -16.78 3.89 4.85
CA TYR A 251 -17.20 5.17 4.28
C TYR A 251 -18.57 5.08 3.61
N LEU A 252 -18.80 4.05 2.78
CA LEU A 252 -20.11 3.85 2.13
C LEU A 252 -21.24 3.63 3.15
N ASN A 253 -20.97 2.90 4.23
CA ASN A 253 -21.96 2.70 5.28
C ASN A 253 -22.26 3.99 6.05
N GLU A 254 -21.26 4.84 6.31
CA GLU A 254 -21.46 6.16 6.91
C GLU A 254 -22.32 7.06 6.03
N MET A 255 -22.02 7.11 4.73
CA MET A 255 -22.82 7.86 3.74
C MET A 255 -24.27 7.36 3.68
N ARG A 256 -24.48 6.04 3.77
CA ARG A 256 -25.80 5.43 3.83
C ARG A 256 -26.55 5.84 5.10
N ILE A 257 -25.91 5.75 6.27
CA ILE A 257 -26.52 6.10 7.57
C ILE A 257 -26.86 7.59 7.64
N ALA A 258 -25.98 8.45 7.10
CA ALA A 258 -26.21 9.89 7.03
C ALA A 258 -27.35 10.28 6.06
N GLY A 259 -27.90 9.33 5.30
CA GLY A 259 -28.94 9.60 4.30
C GLY A 259 -28.41 10.27 3.03
N ASN A 260 -27.08 10.35 2.86
CA ASN A 260 -26.46 10.98 1.68
C ASN A 260 -26.73 10.18 0.39
N PHE A 261 -27.14 8.91 0.53
CA PHE A 261 -27.56 8.02 -0.55
C PHE A 261 -29.07 7.86 -0.69
N THR A 262 -29.88 8.57 0.10
CA THR A 262 -31.34 8.50 0.02
C THR A 262 -31.87 9.87 -0.38
N ARG A 263 -32.76 9.92 -1.38
CA ARG A 263 -33.52 11.16 -1.68
C ARG A 263 -34.19 11.63 -0.38
N LYS A 264 -34.01 12.90 -0.01
CA LYS A 264 -35.13 13.64 0.56
C LYS A 264 -36.14 13.74 -0.59
N THR A 265 -37.16 12.88 -0.54
CA THR A 265 -38.34 12.95 -1.40
C THR A 265 -39.04 14.28 -1.22
#